data_AF-A0A1I8A7T0-F1
#
_entry.id   AF-A0A1I8A7T0-F1
#
_cell.length_a   1.000
_cell.length_b   1.000
_cell.length_c   1.000
_cell.angle_alpha   90.00
_cell.angle_beta   90.00
_cell.angle_gamma   90.00
#
_symmetry.space_group_name_H-M   'P 1'
#
loop_
_entity.id
_entity.type
_entity.pdbx_description
1 polymer ?
#
loop_
_entity_poly.entity_id
_entity_poly.type
_entity_poly.pdbx_seq_one_letter_code
_entity_poly.pdbx_strand_id
1 'polypeptide(L)'
;MSIQYKMNLFLLFIFSSVWADQHVLQDKATSPAQTLTYGKDVILTDDQYQDIMKTLKTVAEGVETFLPIPVITEIAGMIAFCAETQIEDVSDKLKKVEKLITDGFTSMERSLANAVKTLRCDIAHTAYVDKHHDRAVEAEMLLINLVKLGKKALAEFKMECNAKGYVSDVRLLFTKVSKENNFGIMCLADENFSYTAMLNIIRIIKFDAFILSLNALNCQKALNGTIDLDLESSLLGIQHVFAQLIDAQTTRALPGLNNALLTYFHGQQFNSTVNLATQLVAMLNDYNNSRIDYMTGIVSKKARIDEATVIAPGYDRQVLEFKEVGEHSVSVYAANLTTESTRLHRQWLMEHQEMLKKALAMPRMTKYREMCPPAAEIAEELNRNYTMMPYVHVVTTPKTSDFFHYGDERICGYFTFNHSYKDYILNAKRTMTDHIRFRNGITRVPTKCVVHVVIGF
;
A
#
# COMPACT_ATOMS: atom_id res chain seq x y z
N MET A 1 -49.26 16.54 1.53
CA MET A 1 -49.40 17.37 0.30
C MET A 1 -48.35 18.47 0.41
N SER A 2 -47.11 18.19 0.02
CA SER A 2 -46.59 18.27 -1.35
C SER A 2 -46.52 19.72 -1.85
N ILE A 3 -45.29 20.13 -2.18
CA ILE A 3 -44.81 20.62 -3.50
C ILE A 3 -43.49 21.35 -3.17
N GLN A 4 -42.30 20.78 -3.35
CA GLN A 4 -41.68 20.26 -4.57
C GLN A 4 -41.41 21.39 -5.58
N TYR A 5 -40.17 21.45 -6.07
CA TYR A 5 -39.60 22.41 -7.04
C TYR A 5 -39.02 23.72 -6.50
N LYS A 6 -37.73 23.64 -6.16
CA LYS A 6 -36.67 24.38 -6.88
C LYS A 6 -35.32 23.66 -6.70
N MET A 7 -35.12 22.60 -7.49
CA MET A 7 -33.80 22.26 -8.04
C MET A 7 -33.40 23.33 -9.05
N ASN A 8 -32.10 23.42 -9.32
CA ASN A 8 -31.41 24.21 -10.35
C ASN A 8 -30.97 25.63 -9.92
N LEU A 9 -29.82 25.76 -9.22
CA LEU A 9 -28.78 26.74 -9.56
C LEU A 9 -27.47 26.70 -8.71
N PHE A 10 -26.94 25.53 -8.35
CA PHE A 10 -25.57 25.45 -7.79
C PHE A 10 -24.76 24.31 -8.41
N LEU A 11 -24.94 24.14 -9.72
CA LEU A 11 -24.27 23.16 -10.56
C LEU A 11 -23.47 23.80 -11.71
N LEU A 12 -23.15 25.10 -11.65
CA LEU A 12 -22.34 25.76 -12.68
C LEU A 12 -21.50 26.89 -12.06
N PHE A 13 -20.18 26.80 -12.29
CA PHE A 13 -19.08 27.72 -11.93
C PHE A 13 -18.61 27.60 -10.47
N ILE A 14 -17.41 27.09 -10.15
CA ILE A 14 -16.12 27.25 -10.83
C ILE A 14 -15.32 25.94 -10.83
N PHE A 15 -15.18 25.38 -12.03
CA PHE A 15 -13.99 24.64 -12.46
C PHE A 15 -12.82 25.63 -12.56
N SER A 16 -11.76 25.45 -11.77
CA SER A 16 -10.37 25.84 -12.13
C SER A 16 -9.39 25.35 -11.06
N SER A 17 -9.01 24.09 -11.18
CA SER A 17 -7.76 23.41 -10.74
C SER A 17 -7.89 21.90 -10.94
N VAL A 18 -9.10 21.42 -11.21
CA VAL A 18 -9.38 20.11 -11.84
C VAL A 18 -9.15 20.26 -13.34
N TRP A 19 -7.95 19.89 -13.81
CA TRP A 19 -7.44 19.76 -15.20
C TRP A 19 -6.09 20.45 -15.39
N ALA A 20 -5.09 19.96 -14.66
CA ALA A 20 -3.67 20.10 -15.00
C ALA A 20 -2.89 18.95 -14.36
N ASP A 21 -3.32 17.71 -14.60
CA ASP A 21 -2.47 16.51 -14.42
C ASP A 21 -2.93 15.30 -15.24
N GLN A 22 -3.92 15.49 -16.14
CA GLN A 22 -4.32 14.46 -17.10
C GLN A 22 -3.38 14.38 -18.32
N HIS A 23 -2.19 14.98 -18.25
CA HIS A 23 -1.18 14.94 -19.30
C HIS A 23 0.21 14.42 -18.88
N VAL A 24 0.37 13.83 -17.69
CA VAL A 24 1.63 13.14 -17.30
C VAL A 24 1.42 11.62 -17.08
N LEU A 25 0.40 11.06 -17.71
CA LEU A 25 0.19 9.60 -17.82
C LEU A 25 0.22 9.09 -19.28
N GLN A 26 0.75 9.89 -20.21
CA GLN A 26 1.00 9.47 -21.60
C GLN A 26 2.48 9.35 -21.99
N ASP A 27 3.43 9.73 -21.13
CA ASP A 27 4.88 9.58 -21.40
C ASP A 27 5.56 8.40 -20.71
N LYS A 28 4.76 7.46 -20.19
CA LYS A 28 5.17 6.04 -20.16
C LYS A 28 4.29 5.23 -21.11
N ALA A 29 4.14 5.74 -22.32
CA ALA A 29 3.76 4.92 -23.44
C ALA A 29 4.75 3.76 -23.54
N THR A 30 4.20 2.56 -23.37
CA THR A 30 4.59 1.35 -24.07
C THR A 30 6.05 0.91 -23.88
N SER A 31 6.27 -0.01 -22.93
CA SER A 31 6.91 -1.24 -23.40
C SER A 31 6.03 -1.70 -24.56
N PRO A 32 6.55 -1.79 -25.79
CA PRO A 32 5.73 -2.04 -26.97
C PRO A 32 4.81 -3.18 -26.62
N ALA A 33 3.50 -3.02 -26.86
CA ALA A 33 2.60 -4.16 -26.89
C ALA A 33 3.27 -5.15 -27.84
N GLN A 34 3.98 -6.14 -27.28
CA GLN A 34 4.70 -7.13 -28.04
C GLN A 34 3.59 -7.85 -28.76
N THR A 35 3.44 -7.53 -30.04
CA THR A 35 2.44 -8.14 -30.90
C THR A 35 3.04 -9.50 -31.21
N LEU A 36 2.78 -10.43 -30.30
CA LEU A 36 3.13 -11.81 -30.38
C LEU A 36 2.24 -12.44 -31.45
N THR A 37 2.74 -12.50 -32.69
CA THR A 37 2.04 -13.13 -33.82
C THR A 37 2.44 -14.60 -33.92
N TYR A 38 1.48 -15.49 -33.70
CA TYR A 38 1.68 -16.93 -33.77
C TYR A 38 0.76 -17.60 -34.78
N GLY A 39 1.35 -18.42 -35.65
CA GLY A 39 0.62 -19.33 -36.54
C GLY A 39 0.01 -20.51 -35.79
N LYS A 40 -1.00 -21.15 -36.40
CA LYS A 40 -1.80 -22.26 -35.83
C LYS A 40 -1.00 -23.53 -35.44
N ASP A 41 0.28 -23.62 -35.79
CA ASP A 41 1.12 -24.82 -35.66
C ASP A 41 2.42 -24.59 -34.84
N VAL A 42 2.55 -23.48 -34.11
CA VAL A 42 3.86 -23.07 -33.57
C VAL A 42 4.18 -23.75 -32.24
N ILE A 43 5.25 -24.54 -32.29
CA ILE A 43 6.03 -25.04 -31.16
C ILE A 43 6.59 -23.85 -30.36
N LEU A 44 6.30 -23.78 -29.06
CA LEU A 44 6.84 -22.77 -28.14
C LEU A 44 8.38 -22.85 -28.08
N THR A 45 9.07 -21.75 -28.43
CA THR A 45 10.52 -21.64 -28.22
C THR A 45 10.83 -21.27 -26.76
N ASP A 46 12.08 -21.48 -26.34
CA ASP A 46 12.49 -21.12 -24.97
C ASP A 46 12.37 -19.61 -24.71
N ASP A 47 12.67 -18.78 -25.70
CA ASP A 47 12.52 -17.32 -25.59
C ASP A 47 11.06 -16.92 -25.37
N GLN A 48 10.14 -17.56 -26.11
CA GLN A 48 8.70 -17.31 -26.01
C GLN A 48 8.14 -17.75 -24.65
N TYR A 49 8.60 -18.89 -24.14
CA TYR A 49 8.28 -19.32 -22.78
C TYR A 49 8.74 -18.29 -21.74
N GLN A 50 9.98 -17.79 -21.84
CA GLN A 50 10.51 -16.81 -20.89
C GLN A 50 9.76 -15.49 -20.96
N ASP A 51 9.39 -15.03 -22.16
CA ASP A 51 8.61 -13.80 -22.33
C ASP A 51 7.21 -13.91 -21.71
N ILE A 52 6.52 -15.03 -21.89
CA ILE A 52 5.22 -15.27 -21.24
C ILE A 52 5.38 -15.35 -19.73
N MET A 53 6.37 -16.10 -19.22
CA MET A 53 6.60 -16.18 -17.76
C MET A 53 6.95 -14.84 -17.15
N LYS A 54 7.77 -14.03 -17.82
CA LYS A 54 8.08 -12.66 -17.40
C LYS A 54 6.84 -11.79 -17.38
N THR A 55 5.97 -11.93 -18.37
CA THR A 55 4.69 -11.20 -18.46
C THR A 55 3.73 -11.61 -17.35
N LEU A 56 3.55 -12.92 -17.12
CA LEU A 56 2.76 -13.47 -16.01
C LEU A 56 3.27 -12.98 -14.66
N LYS A 57 4.58 -13.02 -14.43
CA LYS A 57 5.19 -12.51 -13.19
C LYS A 57 4.95 -11.01 -13.02
N THR A 58 5.22 -10.23 -14.05
CA THR A 58 5.03 -8.76 -14.03
C THR A 58 3.57 -8.42 -13.74
N VAL A 59 2.63 -9.15 -14.35
CA VAL A 59 1.20 -8.97 -14.11
C VAL A 59 0.82 -9.43 -12.71
N ALA A 60 1.28 -10.59 -12.22
CA ALA A 60 1.00 -11.05 -10.85
C ALA A 60 1.47 -10.03 -9.79
N GLU A 61 2.60 -9.35 -10.04
CA GLU A 61 3.14 -8.29 -9.19
C GLU A 61 2.39 -6.95 -9.37
N GLY A 62 1.89 -6.65 -10.57
CA GLY A 62 1.19 -5.41 -10.90
C GLY A 62 -0.24 -5.36 -10.35
N VAL A 63 -0.54 -4.40 -9.48
CA VAL A 63 -1.86 -4.27 -8.83
C VAL A 63 -2.98 -3.99 -9.83
N GLU A 64 -2.76 -3.07 -10.77
CA GLU A 64 -3.80 -2.57 -11.69
C GLU A 64 -3.78 -3.23 -13.07
N THR A 65 -2.78 -4.08 -13.34
CA THR A 65 -2.51 -4.55 -14.70
C THR A 65 -3.16 -5.92 -14.92
N PHE A 66 -3.97 -6.09 -15.96
CA PHE A 66 -4.38 -7.43 -16.41
C PHE A 66 -3.46 -7.96 -17.50
N LEU A 67 -3.47 -9.27 -17.70
CA LEU A 67 -2.83 -9.86 -18.87
C LEU A 67 -3.55 -9.35 -20.12
N PRO A 68 -2.81 -8.90 -21.15
CA PRO A 68 -3.41 -8.52 -22.41
C PRO A 68 -4.19 -9.72 -23.00
N ILE A 69 -5.38 -9.46 -23.54
CA ILE A 69 -6.21 -10.48 -24.18
C ILE A 69 -5.46 -11.30 -25.23
N PRO A 70 -4.57 -10.71 -26.06
CA PRO A 70 -3.74 -11.50 -26.98
C PRO A 70 -2.92 -12.58 -26.27
N VAL A 71 -2.32 -12.26 -25.12
CA VAL A 71 -1.53 -13.20 -24.31
C VAL A 71 -2.42 -14.30 -23.73
N ILE A 72 -3.59 -13.95 -23.19
CA ILE A 72 -4.56 -14.94 -22.67
C ILE A 72 -5.02 -15.88 -23.80
N THR A 73 -5.30 -15.33 -24.99
CA THR A 73 -5.71 -16.08 -26.18
C THR A 73 -4.61 -17.02 -26.66
N GLU A 74 -3.36 -16.59 -26.58
CA GLU A 74 -2.19 -17.39 -26.92
C GLU A 74 -2.05 -18.59 -25.98
N ILE A 75 -2.12 -18.36 -24.66
CA ILE A 75 -2.09 -19.43 -23.64
C ILE A 75 -3.25 -20.41 -23.88
N ALA A 76 -4.46 -19.91 -24.17
CA ALA A 76 -5.59 -20.77 -24.52
C ALA A 76 -5.36 -21.56 -25.82
N GLY A 77 -4.67 -20.98 -26.80
CA GLY A 77 -4.24 -21.68 -28.01
C GLY A 77 -3.29 -22.85 -27.70
N MET A 78 -2.33 -22.63 -26.80
CA MET A 78 -1.39 -23.66 -26.37
C MET A 78 -2.11 -24.82 -25.66
N ILE A 79 -3.07 -24.51 -24.79
CA ILE A 79 -3.87 -25.53 -24.08
C ILE A 79 -4.68 -26.37 -25.07
N ALA A 80 -5.38 -25.73 -26.00
CA ALA A 80 -6.15 -26.43 -27.02
C ALA A 80 -5.26 -27.33 -27.91
N PHE A 81 -4.07 -26.85 -28.29
CA PHE A 81 -3.10 -27.67 -29.02
C PHE A 81 -2.66 -28.92 -28.23
N CYS A 82 -2.41 -28.78 -26.92
CA CYS A 82 -2.11 -29.92 -26.05
C CYS A 82 -3.27 -30.92 -25.99
N ALA A 83 -4.52 -30.44 -26.02
CA ALA A 83 -5.71 -31.28 -26.01
C ALA A 83 -5.89 -32.08 -27.30
N GLU A 84 -5.47 -31.53 -28.44
CA GLU A 84 -5.69 -32.13 -29.76
C GLU A 84 -4.57 -33.10 -30.20
N THR A 85 -3.36 -32.96 -29.66
CA THR A 85 -2.19 -33.74 -30.08
C THR A 85 -1.98 -35.01 -29.22
N GLN A 86 -1.75 -36.16 -29.87
CA GLN A 86 -1.41 -37.46 -29.25
C GLN A 86 0.04 -37.88 -29.55
N ILE A 87 0.98 -36.95 -29.63
CA ILE A 87 2.31 -37.26 -30.16
C ILE A 87 3.26 -37.66 -29.03
N GLU A 88 3.67 -38.93 -29.00
CA GLU A 88 4.60 -39.53 -28.01
C GLU A 88 5.94 -38.77 -27.92
N ASP A 89 6.35 -38.08 -28.99
CA ASP A 89 7.63 -37.36 -29.13
C ASP A 89 7.56 -35.85 -28.77
N VAL A 90 6.42 -35.37 -28.25
CA VAL A 90 6.19 -33.96 -27.83
C VAL A 90 6.24 -33.78 -26.30
N SER A 91 6.62 -34.85 -25.58
CA SER A 91 6.64 -34.94 -24.11
C SER A 91 7.32 -33.76 -23.42
N ASP A 92 8.51 -33.35 -23.85
CA ASP A 92 9.24 -32.26 -23.18
C ASP A 92 8.66 -30.87 -23.45
N LYS A 93 7.93 -30.69 -24.55
CA LYS A 93 7.24 -29.43 -24.88
C LYS A 93 5.90 -29.32 -24.16
N LEU A 94 5.16 -30.43 -24.05
CA LEU A 94 3.95 -30.50 -23.22
C LEU A 94 4.28 -30.24 -21.74
N LYS A 95 5.40 -30.78 -21.23
CA LYS A 95 5.88 -30.46 -19.88
C LYS A 95 6.17 -28.98 -19.68
N LYS A 96 6.66 -28.27 -20.70
CA LYS A 96 6.88 -26.81 -20.62
C LYS A 96 5.55 -26.06 -20.56
N VAL A 97 4.53 -26.45 -21.32
CA VAL A 97 3.20 -25.84 -21.26
C VAL A 97 2.51 -26.16 -19.92
N GLU A 98 2.60 -27.39 -19.45
CA GLU A 98 2.12 -27.79 -18.12
C GLU A 98 2.79 -26.98 -17.02
N LYS A 99 4.11 -26.84 -17.09
CA LYS A 99 4.87 -26.03 -16.15
C LYS A 99 4.51 -24.56 -16.24
N LEU A 100 4.37 -23.99 -17.44
CA LEU A 100 3.94 -22.60 -17.64
C LEU A 100 2.62 -22.32 -16.91
N ILE A 101 1.65 -23.22 -17.07
CA ILE A 101 0.31 -23.07 -16.50
C ILE A 101 0.33 -23.27 -14.99
N THR A 102 1.00 -24.34 -14.52
CA THR A 102 1.07 -24.66 -13.08
C THR A 102 1.87 -23.61 -12.31
N ASP A 103 3.04 -23.20 -12.82
CA ASP A 103 3.87 -22.15 -12.22
C ASP A 103 3.16 -20.79 -12.31
N GLY A 104 2.47 -20.51 -13.42
CA GLY A 104 1.66 -19.31 -13.61
C GLY A 104 0.54 -19.21 -12.58
N PHE A 105 -0.26 -20.27 -12.42
CA PHE A 105 -1.31 -20.35 -11.40
C PHE A 105 -0.75 -20.22 -9.99
N THR A 106 0.27 -21.02 -9.67
CA THR A 106 0.94 -20.95 -8.35
C THR A 106 1.47 -19.54 -8.06
N SER A 107 2.05 -18.86 -9.06
CA SER A 107 2.55 -17.49 -8.90
C SER A 107 1.44 -16.49 -8.57
N MET A 108 0.22 -16.70 -9.07
CA MET A 108 -0.93 -15.87 -8.75
C MET A 108 -1.61 -16.28 -7.44
N GLU A 109 -1.66 -17.58 -7.13
CA GLU A 109 -2.30 -18.17 -5.94
C GLU A 109 -1.51 -17.93 -4.65
N ARG A 110 -0.18 -17.85 -4.69
CA ARG A 110 0.69 -17.63 -3.50
C ARG A 110 0.36 -16.35 -2.71
N SER A 111 -0.57 -15.54 -3.21
CA SER A 111 -1.08 -14.31 -2.61
C SER A 111 -2.46 -14.42 -1.94
N LEU A 112 -3.12 -15.58 -1.94
CA LEU A 112 -4.54 -15.71 -1.56
C LEU A 112 -4.80 -15.93 -0.05
N ALA A 113 -3.82 -16.46 0.69
CA ALA A 113 -4.08 -17.13 1.98
C ALA A 113 -4.42 -16.22 3.19
N ASN A 114 -4.44 -14.88 3.07
CA ASN A 114 -4.48 -13.98 4.23
C ASN A 114 -5.56 -12.88 4.18
N ALA A 115 -6.56 -12.99 3.29
CA ALA A 115 -7.44 -11.86 2.97
C ALA A 115 -8.62 -11.61 3.93
N VAL A 116 -8.97 -12.56 4.80
CA VAL A 116 -10.24 -12.50 5.54
C VAL A 116 -10.04 -12.72 7.03
N LYS A 117 -10.40 -11.72 7.86
CA LYS A 117 -10.27 -11.79 9.33
C LYS A 117 -11.54 -11.45 10.10
N THR A 118 -12.62 -11.03 9.44
CA THR A 118 -13.83 -10.54 10.11
C THR A 118 -15.10 -11.24 9.62
N LEU A 119 -16.08 -11.44 10.49
CA LEU A 119 -17.33 -12.15 10.17
C LEU A 119 -18.12 -11.54 9.00
N ARG A 120 -18.10 -10.21 8.85
CA ARG A 120 -18.81 -9.53 7.76
C ARG A 120 -18.09 -9.71 6.43
N CYS A 121 -16.77 -9.58 6.41
CA CYS A 121 -15.96 -9.94 5.26
C CYS A 121 -16.06 -11.45 4.96
N ASP A 122 -16.12 -12.33 5.96
CA ASP A 122 -16.33 -13.77 5.80
C ASP A 122 -17.62 -14.08 5.07
N ILE A 123 -18.73 -13.42 5.43
CA ILE A 123 -20.02 -13.61 4.74
C ILE A 123 -19.92 -13.15 3.29
N ALA A 124 -19.33 -11.98 3.04
CA ALA A 124 -19.17 -11.45 1.69
C ALA A 124 -18.22 -12.31 0.84
N HIS A 125 -17.15 -12.82 1.47
CA HIS A 125 -16.18 -13.73 0.89
C HIS A 125 -16.81 -15.09 0.58
N THR A 126 -17.57 -15.68 1.50
CA THR A 126 -18.29 -16.94 1.27
C THR A 126 -19.24 -16.80 0.09
N ALA A 127 -20.02 -15.71 0.05
CA ALA A 127 -20.90 -15.43 -1.07
C ALA A 127 -20.17 -15.20 -2.40
N TYR A 128 -18.93 -14.72 -2.36
CA TYR A 128 -18.04 -14.63 -3.51
C TYR A 128 -17.51 -16.00 -3.92
N VAL A 129 -17.05 -16.80 -2.95
CA VAL A 129 -16.49 -18.14 -3.15
C VAL A 129 -17.52 -19.05 -3.81
N ASP A 130 -18.71 -19.18 -3.20
CA ASP A 130 -19.81 -20.02 -3.69
C ASP A 130 -20.22 -19.70 -5.13
N LYS A 131 -20.04 -18.44 -5.56
CA LYS A 131 -20.53 -17.95 -6.86
C LYS A 131 -19.45 -17.88 -7.93
N HIS A 132 -18.20 -17.70 -7.54
CA HIS A 132 -17.12 -17.31 -8.45
C HIS A 132 -15.86 -18.12 -8.23
N HIS A 133 -15.33 -18.14 -7.00
CA HIS A 133 -14.06 -18.81 -6.74
C HIS A 133 -14.15 -20.31 -6.97
N ASP A 134 -15.20 -20.98 -6.50
CA ASP A 134 -15.37 -22.42 -6.70
C ASP A 134 -15.42 -22.77 -8.20
N ARG A 135 -16.06 -21.92 -9.01
CA ARG A 135 -16.08 -22.08 -10.47
C ARG A 135 -14.69 -21.89 -11.08
N ALA A 136 -13.91 -20.95 -10.56
CA ALA A 136 -12.53 -20.73 -10.99
C ALA A 136 -11.64 -21.92 -10.62
N VAL A 137 -11.74 -22.45 -9.40
CA VAL A 137 -10.99 -23.64 -8.96
C VAL A 137 -11.37 -24.88 -9.77
N GLU A 138 -12.65 -25.10 -10.05
CA GLU A 138 -13.11 -26.17 -10.93
C GLU A 138 -12.55 -26.00 -12.35
N ALA A 139 -12.61 -24.79 -12.90
CA ALA A 139 -12.06 -24.47 -14.20
C ALA A 139 -10.53 -24.67 -14.24
N GLU A 140 -9.82 -24.34 -13.17
CA GLU A 140 -8.38 -24.59 -13.02
C GLU A 140 -8.06 -26.08 -13.14
N MET A 141 -8.78 -26.91 -12.37
CA MET A 141 -8.61 -28.37 -12.42
C MET A 141 -8.88 -28.92 -13.82
N LEU A 142 -9.92 -28.43 -14.49
CA LEU A 142 -10.26 -28.82 -15.86
C LEU A 142 -9.15 -28.44 -16.84
N LEU A 143 -8.60 -27.23 -16.76
CA LEU A 143 -7.49 -26.78 -17.59
C LEU A 143 -6.22 -27.60 -17.34
N ILE A 144 -5.89 -27.87 -16.07
CA ILE A 144 -4.75 -28.73 -15.69
C ILE A 144 -4.92 -30.14 -16.26
N ASN A 145 -6.11 -30.73 -16.13
CA ASN A 145 -6.40 -32.07 -16.67
C ASN A 145 -6.32 -32.08 -18.20
N LEU A 146 -6.83 -31.04 -18.86
CA LEU A 146 -6.76 -30.91 -20.31
C LEU A 146 -5.31 -30.87 -20.81
N VAL A 147 -4.43 -30.17 -20.09
CA VAL A 147 -3.00 -30.10 -20.41
C VAL A 147 -2.27 -31.40 -20.12
N LYS A 148 -2.53 -32.04 -18.98
CA LYS A 148 -1.86 -33.27 -18.54
C LYS A 148 -2.29 -34.52 -19.32
N LEU A 149 -3.58 -34.64 -19.60
CA LEU A 149 -4.18 -35.84 -20.17
C LEU A 149 -4.51 -35.69 -21.66
N GLY A 150 -4.43 -34.47 -22.19
CA GLY A 150 -4.66 -34.16 -23.60
C GLY A 150 -6.02 -34.68 -24.08
N LYS A 151 -6.01 -35.41 -25.19
CA LYS A 151 -7.20 -35.98 -25.82
C LYS A 151 -8.04 -36.87 -24.88
N LYS A 152 -7.43 -37.48 -23.86
CA LYS A 152 -8.16 -38.31 -22.88
C LYS A 152 -9.11 -37.49 -22.00
N ALA A 153 -8.76 -36.23 -21.69
CA ALA A 153 -9.62 -35.32 -20.92
C ALA A 153 -10.55 -34.47 -21.79
N LEU A 154 -10.33 -34.41 -23.11
CA LEU A 154 -11.07 -33.54 -24.02
C LEU A 154 -12.58 -33.83 -24.04
N ALA A 155 -12.99 -35.10 -23.96
CA ALA A 155 -14.42 -35.46 -23.96
C ALA A 155 -15.16 -34.95 -22.71
N GLU A 156 -14.54 -35.13 -21.54
CA GLU A 156 -15.05 -34.63 -20.26
C GLU A 156 -15.06 -33.09 -20.25
N PHE A 157 -13.98 -32.46 -20.71
CA PHE A 157 -13.90 -31.00 -20.83
C PHE A 157 -15.03 -30.42 -21.69
N LYS A 158 -15.31 -31.00 -22.86
CA LYS A 158 -16.43 -30.56 -23.72
C LYS A 158 -17.79 -30.71 -23.05
N MET A 159 -17.98 -31.79 -22.29
CA MET A 159 -19.22 -32.02 -21.54
C MET A 159 -19.41 -30.94 -20.47
N GLU A 160 -18.37 -30.62 -19.70
CA GLU A 160 -18.38 -29.56 -18.71
C GLU A 160 -18.64 -28.18 -19.34
N CYS A 161 -18.01 -27.86 -20.48
CA CYS A 161 -18.26 -26.63 -21.22
C CYS A 161 -19.74 -26.45 -21.62
N ASN A 162 -20.40 -27.54 -22.04
CA ASN A 162 -21.81 -27.52 -22.39
C ASN A 162 -22.73 -27.41 -21.16
N ALA A 163 -22.35 -28.04 -20.05
CA ALA A 163 -23.18 -28.12 -18.85
C ALA A 163 -23.19 -26.84 -18.02
N LYS A 164 -22.02 -26.20 -17.84
CA LYS A 164 -21.85 -25.11 -16.86
C LYS A 164 -21.89 -23.71 -17.44
N GLY A 165 -21.85 -23.57 -18.77
CA GLY A 165 -21.98 -22.25 -19.41
C GLY A 165 -20.84 -21.29 -19.07
N TYR A 166 -19.61 -21.80 -18.89
CA TYR A 166 -18.40 -21.05 -18.49
C TYR A 166 -18.10 -19.81 -19.34
N VAL A 167 -18.61 -19.77 -20.58
CA VAL A 167 -18.62 -18.60 -21.47
C VAL A 167 -19.22 -17.35 -20.78
N SER A 168 -20.15 -17.52 -19.86
CA SER A 168 -20.82 -16.42 -19.15
C SER A 168 -20.20 -16.07 -17.79
N ASP A 169 -19.25 -16.87 -17.28
CA ASP A 169 -18.79 -16.75 -15.90
C ASP A 169 -17.91 -15.52 -15.65
N VAL A 170 -17.08 -15.11 -16.62
CA VAL A 170 -16.29 -13.86 -16.52
C VAL A 170 -17.22 -12.64 -16.47
N ARG A 171 -18.30 -12.66 -17.26
CA ARG A 171 -19.32 -11.61 -17.26
C ARG A 171 -20.12 -11.58 -15.96
N LEU A 172 -20.45 -12.76 -15.42
CA LEU A 172 -21.11 -12.90 -14.12
C LEU A 172 -20.22 -12.41 -12.97
N LEU A 173 -18.91 -12.68 -13.03
CA LEU A 173 -17.92 -12.13 -12.10
C LEU A 173 -18.02 -10.60 -12.09
N PHE A 174 -17.84 -9.95 -13.25
CA PHE A 174 -17.90 -8.49 -13.37
C PHE A 174 -19.21 -7.89 -12.84
N THR A 175 -20.37 -8.37 -13.29
CA THR A 175 -21.68 -7.80 -12.92
C THR A 175 -22.01 -7.91 -11.42
N LYS A 176 -21.32 -8.78 -10.69
CA LYS A 176 -21.49 -8.98 -9.25
C LYS A 176 -20.43 -8.23 -8.45
N VAL A 177 -19.18 -8.21 -8.90
CA VAL A 177 -18.13 -7.41 -8.26
C VAL A 177 -18.29 -5.90 -8.51
N SER A 178 -19.14 -5.46 -9.44
CA SER A 178 -19.39 -4.02 -9.69
C SER A 178 -20.52 -3.41 -8.87
N LYS A 179 -21.25 -4.18 -8.06
CA LYS A 179 -22.34 -3.64 -7.22
C LYS A 179 -21.79 -2.98 -5.95
N GLU A 180 -22.46 -1.93 -5.46
CA GLU A 180 -22.04 -1.11 -4.30
C GLU A 180 -21.81 -1.90 -2.99
N ASN A 181 -22.34 -3.12 -2.88
CA ASN A 181 -22.08 -4.08 -1.79
C ASN A 181 -21.30 -5.31 -2.32
N ASN A 182 -20.23 -5.07 -3.07
CA ASN A 182 -19.36 -6.13 -3.54
C ASN A 182 -18.45 -6.60 -2.40
N PHE A 183 -18.01 -7.85 -2.50
CA PHE A 183 -17.00 -8.45 -1.63
C PHE A 183 -15.83 -7.50 -1.36
N GLY A 184 -15.33 -6.81 -2.39
CA GLY A 184 -14.16 -5.95 -2.27
C GLY A 184 -14.33 -4.73 -1.36
N ILE A 185 -15.34 -3.88 -1.58
CA ILE A 185 -15.54 -2.66 -0.80
C ILE A 185 -15.95 -3.00 0.64
N MET A 186 -16.79 -4.03 0.82
CA MET A 186 -17.19 -4.48 2.17
C MET A 186 -15.99 -4.98 2.97
N CYS A 187 -15.20 -5.89 2.40
CA CYS A 187 -14.00 -6.39 3.05
C CYS A 187 -12.96 -5.30 3.29
N LEU A 188 -12.77 -4.40 2.32
CA LEU A 188 -11.85 -3.28 2.47
C LEU A 188 -12.30 -2.34 3.60
N ALA A 189 -13.59 -2.11 3.78
CA ALA A 189 -14.11 -1.32 4.89
C ALA A 189 -13.90 -1.99 6.25
N ASP A 190 -14.14 -3.30 6.35
CA ASP A 190 -13.93 -4.07 7.59
C ASP A 190 -12.43 -4.15 7.97
N GLU A 191 -11.54 -4.18 6.97
CA GLU A 191 -10.09 -4.11 7.15
C GLU A 191 -9.58 -2.66 7.24
N ASN A 192 -10.45 -1.71 7.61
CA ASN A 192 -10.13 -0.29 7.80
C ASN A 192 -9.32 0.30 6.64
N PHE A 193 -9.71 -0.01 5.40
CA PHE A 193 -9.09 0.51 4.18
C PHE A 193 -7.56 0.31 4.12
N SER A 194 -7.07 -0.80 4.69
CA SER A 194 -5.65 -1.20 4.59
C SER A 194 -5.26 -1.44 3.12
N TYR A 195 -4.06 -0.99 2.76
CA TYR A 195 -3.51 -1.25 1.43
C TYR A 195 -3.27 -2.75 1.19
N THR A 196 -2.72 -3.47 2.17
CA THR A 196 -2.54 -4.93 2.08
C THR A 196 -3.88 -5.65 1.84
N ALA A 197 -4.96 -5.23 2.51
CA ALA A 197 -6.29 -5.80 2.27
C ALA A 197 -6.76 -5.54 0.83
N MET A 198 -6.62 -4.30 0.34
CA MET A 198 -6.94 -3.95 -1.05
C MET A 198 -6.16 -4.81 -2.05
N LEU A 199 -4.85 -4.98 -1.85
CA LEU A 199 -4.01 -5.82 -2.70
C LEU A 199 -4.50 -7.27 -2.72
N ASN A 200 -4.80 -7.84 -1.56
CA ASN A 200 -5.27 -9.22 -1.45
C ASN A 200 -6.60 -9.41 -2.18
N ILE A 201 -7.56 -8.50 -1.99
CA ILE A 201 -8.86 -8.50 -2.68
C ILE A 201 -8.68 -8.43 -4.20
N ILE A 202 -7.85 -7.49 -4.69
CA ILE A 202 -7.58 -7.34 -6.12
C ILE A 202 -6.97 -8.61 -6.68
N ARG A 203 -6.00 -9.22 -5.98
CA ARG A 203 -5.34 -10.45 -6.42
C ARG A 203 -6.31 -11.63 -6.52
N ILE A 204 -7.23 -11.78 -5.57
CA ILE A 204 -8.29 -12.81 -5.62
C ILE A 204 -9.13 -12.63 -6.89
N ILE A 205 -9.72 -11.44 -7.08
CA ILE A 205 -10.61 -11.17 -8.23
C ILE A 205 -9.86 -11.36 -9.55
N LYS A 206 -8.59 -10.93 -9.59
CA LYS A 206 -7.74 -11.03 -10.77
C LYS A 206 -7.40 -12.48 -11.14
N PHE A 207 -7.09 -13.31 -10.14
CA PHE A 207 -6.79 -14.72 -10.36
C PHE A 207 -8.00 -15.47 -10.91
N ASP A 208 -9.16 -15.31 -10.26
CA ASP A 208 -10.42 -15.91 -10.71
C ASP A 208 -10.78 -15.44 -12.13
N ALA A 209 -10.67 -14.13 -12.40
CA ALA A 209 -10.92 -13.57 -13.72
C ALA A 209 -10.01 -14.19 -14.79
N PHE A 210 -8.72 -14.39 -14.49
CA PHE A 210 -7.78 -15.00 -15.42
C PHE A 210 -8.13 -16.45 -15.74
N ILE A 211 -8.38 -17.29 -14.72
CA ILE A 211 -8.72 -18.70 -14.93
C ILE A 211 -10.03 -18.84 -15.71
N LEU A 212 -11.07 -18.09 -15.32
CA LEU A 212 -12.35 -18.13 -16.01
C LEU A 212 -12.23 -17.67 -17.47
N SER A 213 -11.38 -16.67 -17.74
CA SER A 213 -11.09 -16.21 -19.11
C SER A 213 -10.41 -17.29 -19.95
N LEU A 214 -9.39 -17.95 -19.40
CA LEU A 214 -8.71 -19.06 -20.08
C LEU A 214 -9.67 -20.22 -20.35
N ASN A 215 -10.51 -20.56 -19.38
CA ASN A 215 -11.47 -21.64 -19.51
C ASN A 215 -12.52 -21.33 -20.59
N ALA A 216 -13.07 -20.11 -20.60
CA ALA A 216 -14.03 -19.68 -21.60
C ALA A 216 -13.46 -19.75 -23.03
N LEU A 217 -12.21 -19.28 -23.24
CA LEU A 217 -11.53 -19.36 -24.54
C LEU A 217 -11.26 -20.80 -24.97
N ASN A 218 -10.87 -21.68 -24.04
CA ASN A 218 -10.67 -23.10 -24.33
C ASN A 218 -11.99 -23.82 -24.64
N CYS A 219 -13.07 -23.51 -23.91
CA CYS A 219 -14.41 -24.02 -24.23
C CYS A 219 -14.87 -23.60 -25.62
N GLN A 220 -14.64 -22.33 -26.00
CA GLN A 220 -14.96 -21.84 -27.33
C GLN A 220 -14.23 -22.63 -28.42
N LYS A 221 -12.92 -22.87 -28.24
CA LYS A 221 -12.11 -23.69 -29.15
C LYS A 221 -12.61 -25.13 -29.21
N ALA A 222 -12.81 -25.77 -28.04
CA ALA A 222 -13.20 -27.18 -27.96
C ALA A 222 -14.60 -27.46 -28.56
N LEU A 223 -15.51 -26.50 -28.47
CA LEU A 223 -16.87 -26.59 -29.01
C LEU A 223 -17.00 -26.04 -30.44
N ASN A 224 -15.92 -25.57 -31.07
CA ASN A 224 -15.95 -24.87 -32.37
C ASN A 224 -16.95 -23.69 -32.39
N GLY A 225 -17.14 -23.01 -31.26
CA GLY A 225 -18.07 -21.90 -31.14
C GLY A 225 -17.50 -20.59 -31.68
N THR A 226 -18.34 -19.77 -32.31
CA THR A 226 -18.02 -18.37 -32.69
C THR A 226 -18.54 -17.36 -31.68
N ILE A 227 -18.85 -17.80 -30.46
CA ILE A 227 -19.49 -16.95 -29.44
C ILE A 227 -18.55 -15.81 -29.06
N ASP A 228 -19.03 -14.58 -29.22
CA ASP A 228 -18.39 -13.40 -28.65
C ASP A 228 -18.58 -13.42 -27.13
N LEU A 229 -17.47 -13.63 -26.42
CA LEU A 229 -17.46 -13.73 -24.96
C LEU A 229 -17.60 -12.35 -24.28
N ASP A 230 -17.54 -11.25 -25.05
CA ASP A 230 -17.46 -9.88 -24.54
C ASP A 230 -16.36 -9.74 -23.47
N LEU A 231 -15.25 -10.46 -23.70
CA LEU A 231 -14.17 -10.63 -22.72
C LEU A 231 -13.48 -9.30 -22.45
N GLU A 232 -13.31 -8.48 -23.49
CA GLU A 232 -12.70 -7.16 -23.40
C GLU A 232 -13.51 -6.22 -22.52
N SER A 233 -14.80 -6.09 -22.79
CA SER A 233 -15.75 -5.33 -21.95
C SER A 233 -15.76 -5.84 -20.50
N SER A 234 -15.76 -7.16 -20.31
CA SER A 234 -15.76 -7.75 -18.96
C SER A 234 -14.47 -7.44 -18.19
N LEU A 235 -13.31 -7.55 -18.81
CA LEU A 235 -12.02 -7.23 -18.20
C LEU A 235 -11.86 -5.72 -17.95
N LEU A 236 -12.31 -4.87 -18.87
CA LEU A 236 -12.40 -3.41 -18.66
C LEU A 236 -13.29 -3.08 -17.46
N GLY A 237 -14.41 -3.79 -17.33
CA GLY A 237 -15.29 -3.69 -16.17
C GLY A 237 -14.59 -4.03 -14.85
N ILE A 238 -13.80 -5.10 -14.81
CA ILE A 238 -13.04 -5.48 -13.60
C ILE A 238 -11.94 -4.46 -13.30
N GLN A 239 -11.26 -3.92 -14.32
CA GLN A 239 -10.31 -2.82 -14.14
C GLN A 239 -10.97 -1.59 -13.52
N HIS A 240 -12.20 -1.27 -13.91
CA HIS A 240 -12.95 -0.20 -13.28
C HIS A 240 -13.21 -0.48 -11.79
N VAL A 241 -13.54 -1.72 -11.42
CA VAL A 241 -13.68 -2.11 -10.00
C VAL A 241 -12.36 -1.95 -9.25
N PHE A 242 -11.21 -2.31 -9.84
CA PHE A 242 -9.90 -2.10 -9.21
C PHE A 242 -9.62 -0.62 -8.98
N ALA A 243 -9.92 0.23 -9.97
CA ALA A 243 -9.79 1.68 -9.82
C ALA A 243 -10.67 2.22 -8.68
N GLN A 244 -11.89 1.71 -8.51
CA GLN A 244 -12.77 2.07 -7.39
C GLN A 244 -12.21 1.61 -6.03
N LEU A 245 -11.65 0.40 -5.94
CA LEU A 245 -11.02 -0.09 -4.72
C LEU A 245 -9.81 0.78 -4.34
N ILE A 246 -8.99 1.15 -5.33
CA ILE A 246 -7.83 2.02 -5.14
C ILE A 246 -8.25 3.42 -4.72
N ASP A 247 -9.28 3.99 -5.33
CA ASP A 247 -9.82 5.29 -4.96
C ASP A 247 -10.40 5.28 -3.54
N ALA A 248 -11.18 4.24 -3.20
CA ALA A 248 -11.73 4.08 -1.86
C ALA A 248 -10.63 3.90 -0.81
N GLN A 249 -9.63 3.07 -1.09
CA GLN A 249 -8.45 2.88 -0.23
C GLN A 249 -7.73 4.22 -0.05
N THR A 250 -7.34 4.89 -1.13
CA THR A 250 -6.62 6.17 -1.10
C THR A 250 -7.39 7.23 -0.31
N THR A 251 -8.70 7.35 -0.54
CA THR A 251 -9.54 8.36 0.11
C THR A 251 -9.78 8.08 1.60
N ARG A 252 -9.73 6.81 2.02
CA ARG A 252 -10.07 6.40 3.40
C ARG A 252 -8.91 5.76 4.16
N ALA A 253 -7.71 5.72 3.59
CA ALA A 253 -6.52 5.13 4.20
C ALA A 253 -6.19 5.77 5.54
N LEU A 254 -6.29 7.10 5.61
CA LEU A 254 -6.01 7.87 6.82
C LEU A 254 -7.01 7.58 7.96
N PRO A 255 -8.35 7.76 7.78
CA PRO A 255 -9.32 7.32 8.79
C PRO A 255 -9.17 5.84 9.18
N GLY A 256 -8.84 5.00 8.19
CA GLY A 256 -8.59 3.58 8.37
C GLY A 256 -7.44 3.28 9.31
N LEU A 257 -6.27 3.87 9.06
CA LEU A 257 -5.10 3.73 9.92
C LEU A 257 -5.37 4.22 11.34
N ASN A 258 -6.13 5.32 11.50
CA ASN A 258 -6.46 5.85 12.83
C ASN A 258 -7.25 4.83 13.65
N ASN A 259 -8.28 4.23 13.05
CA ASN A 259 -9.09 3.21 13.70
C ASN A 259 -8.27 1.96 14.04
N ALA A 260 -7.34 1.58 13.16
CA ALA A 260 -6.46 0.44 13.37
C ALA A 260 -5.48 0.69 14.53
N LEU A 261 -4.80 1.84 14.56
CA LEU A 261 -3.90 2.25 15.65
C LEU A 261 -4.64 2.35 16.98
N LEU A 262 -5.84 2.94 16.97
CA LEU A 262 -6.68 3.06 18.16
C LEU A 262 -6.97 1.70 18.79
N THR A 263 -7.45 0.77 17.96
CA THR A 263 -7.78 -0.61 18.36
C THR A 263 -6.53 -1.36 18.80
N TYR A 264 -5.43 -1.20 18.06
CA TYR A 264 -4.19 -1.92 18.29
C TYR A 264 -3.53 -1.52 19.61
N PHE A 265 -3.40 -0.23 19.89
CA PHE A 265 -2.78 0.25 21.12
C PHE A 265 -3.67 0.07 22.36
N HIS A 266 -4.97 -0.16 22.18
CA HIS A 266 -5.89 -0.28 23.30
C HIS A 266 -5.60 -1.53 24.14
N GLY A 267 -5.24 -1.32 25.42
CA GLY A 267 -4.96 -2.39 26.38
C GLY A 267 -3.60 -3.07 26.23
N GLN A 268 -2.78 -2.66 25.27
CA GLN A 268 -1.42 -3.20 25.12
C GLN A 268 -0.43 -2.52 26.07
N GLN A 269 0.47 -3.32 26.65
CA GLN A 269 1.61 -2.84 27.41
C GLN A 269 2.89 -3.01 26.59
N PHE A 270 3.68 -1.94 26.50
CA PHE A 270 4.96 -1.95 25.78
C PHE A 270 6.10 -1.87 26.79
N ASN A 271 6.97 -2.87 26.78
CA ASN A 271 8.08 -2.98 27.74
C ASN A 271 9.25 -2.05 27.41
N SER A 272 9.29 -1.49 26.18
CA SER A 272 10.32 -0.55 25.75
C SER A 272 9.87 0.25 24.51
N THR A 273 10.51 1.40 24.29
CA THR A 273 10.32 2.21 23.09
C THR A 273 10.65 1.45 21.81
N VAL A 274 11.67 0.58 21.85
CA VAL A 274 12.07 -0.26 20.70
C VAL A 274 10.96 -1.26 20.36
N ASN A 275 10.36 -1.90 21.36
CA ASN A 275 9.28 -2.87 21.13
C ASN A 275 8.02 -2.20 20.55
N LEU A 276 7.65 -1.02 21.05
CA LEU A 276 6.57 -0.20 20.49
C LEU A 276 6.88 0.21 19.04
N ALA A 277 8.11 0.68 18.79
CA ALA A 277 8.56 1.11 17.48
C ALA A 277 8.52 -0.01 16.44
N THR A 278 9.08 -1.19 16.75
CA THR A 278 9.06 -2.33 15.83
C THR A 278 7.63 -2.72 15.44
N GLN A 279 6.72 -2.70 16.40
CA GLN A 279 5.32 -3.05 16.19
C GLN A 279 4.56 -2.00 15.36
N LEU A 280 4.72 -0.71 15.68
CA LEU A 280 4.13 0.37 14.89
C LEU A 280 4.67 0.38 13.45
N VAL A 281 5.98 0.19 13.27
CA VAL A 281 6.61 0.13 11.95
C VAL A 281 6.05 -1.03 11.12
N ALA A 282 5.83 -2.21 11.72
CA ALA A 282 5.19 -3.32 11.03
C ALA A 282 3.78 -2.94 10.53
N MET A 283 2.99 -2.27 11.37
CA MET A 283 1.66 -1.79 10.98
C MET A 283 1.71 -0.71 9.88
N LEU A 284 2.62 0.26 9.99
CA LEU A 284 2.76 1.30 8.96
C LEU A 284 3.22 0.71 7.63
N ASN A 285 4.10 -0.29 7.64
CA ASN A 285 4.48 -1.01 6.42
C ASN A 285 3.27 -1.67 5.72
N ASP A 286 2.28 -2.16 6.47
CA ASP A 286 1.05 -2.74 5.90
C ASP A 286 0.10 -1.68 5.29
N TYR A 287 0.24 -0.42 5.71
CA TYR A 287 -0.56 0.71 5.20
C TYR A 287 0.16 1.51 4.11
N ASN A 288 1.48 1.51 4.13
CA ASN A 288 2.33 2.16 3.14
C ASN A 288 2.04 1.58 1.75
N ASN A 289 1.85 2.48 0.79
CA ASN A 289 1.54 2.11 -0.58
C ASN A 289 2.22 3.04 -1.59
N SER A 290 1.96 2.81 -2.88
CA SER A 290 2.59 3.57 -3.96
C SER A 290 2.14 5.03 -4.04
N ARG A 291 0.98 5.38 -3.47
CA ARG A 291 0.37 6.72 -3.55
C ARG A 291 0.39 7.47 -2.21
N ILE A 292 0.29 6.77 -1.09
CA ILE A 292 0.33 7.35 0.26
C ILE A 292 1.43 6.66 1.06
N ASP A 293 2.24 7.47 1.72
CA ASP A 293 3.25 7.02 2.67
C ASP A 293 2.98 7.61 4.04
N TYR A 294 3.44 6.92 5.07
CA TYR A 294 3.28 7.30 6.47
C TYR A 294 4.63 7.37 7.16
N MET A 295 4.82 8.43 7.97
CA MET A 295 5.93 8.54 8.90
C MET A 295 5.42 8.63 10.32
N THR A 296 6.27 8.26 11.26
CA THR A 296 5.99 8.28 12.68
C THR A 296 7.16 8.81 13.50
N GLY A 297 6.81 9.51 14.57
CA GLY A 297 7.68 9.85 15.70
C GLY A 297 7.17 9.14 16.94
N ILE A 298 8.09 8.58 17.73
CA ILE A 298 7.79 7.95 19.02
C ILE A 298 8.72 8.57 20.05
N VAL A 299 8.14 9.21 21.06
CA VAL A 299 8.85 9.96 22.08
C VAL A 299 8.57 9.34 23.44
N SER A 300 9.60 9.06 24.22
CA SER A 300 9.45 8.69 25.62
C SER A 300 8.97 9.90 26.45
N LYS A 301 8.00 9.74 27.36
CA LYS A 301 7.50 10.78 28.27
C LYS A 301 8.25 10.84 29.61
N LYS A 302 9.47 10.27 29.68
CA LYS A 302 10.33 10.37 30.86
C LYS A 302 10.69 11.83 31.18
N ALA A 303 10.97 12.10 32.45
CA ALA A 303 11.36 13.43 32.91
C ALA A 303 12.54 14.01 32.09
N ARG A 304 12.42 15.28 31.67
CA ARG A 304 13.39 16.06 30.86
C ARG A 304 13.32 15.91 29.33
N ILE A 305 12.17 15.51 28.79
CA ILE A 305 11.91 15.52 27.35
C ILE A 305 10.90 16.64 27.04
N ASP A 306 11.23 17.47 26.06
CA ASP A 306 10.37 18.54 25.55
C ASP A 306 10.07 18.30 24.07
N GLU A 307 8.82 18.49 23.66
CA GLU A 307 8.28 18.08 22.36
C GLU A 307 7.31 19.15 21.86
N ALA A 308 7.41 19.50 20.58
CA ALA A 308 6.47 20.40 19.94
C ALA A 308 6.25 20.04 18.47
N THR A 309 5.01 20.20 18.01
CA THR A 309 4.63 20.04 16.61
C THR A 309 3.96 21.30 16.11
N VAL A 310 4.32 21.72 14.90
CA VAL A 310 3.65 22.79 14.17
C VAL A 310 3.22 22.25 12.81
N ILE A 311 1.97 22.53 12.44
CA ILE A 311 1.36 22.11 11.18
C ILE A 311 0.95 23.38 10.43
N ALA A 312 1.26 23.44 9.14
CA ALA A 312 0.85 24.55 8.30
C ALA A 312 -0.67 24.50 8.02
N PRO A 313 -1.34 25.65 7.90
CA PRO A 313 -2.79 25.69 7.62
C PRO A 313 -3.16 24.87 6.37
N GLY A 314 -4.18 24.02 6.48
CA GLY A 314 -4.66 23.16 5.39
C GLY A 314 -4.05 21.76 5.37
N TYR A 315 -3.04 21.50 6.21
CA TYR A 315 -2.40 20.19 6.37
C TYR A 315 -2.86 19.44 7.63
N ASP A 316 -3.81 19.98 8.38
CA ASP A 316 -4.31 19.41 9.64
C ASP A 316 -4.83 17.97 9.49
N ARG A 317 -5.33 17.62 8.30
CA ARG A 317 -5.83 16.28 7.99
C ARG A 317 -4.74 15.25 7.70
N GLN A 318 -3.48 15.67 7.55
CA GLN A 318 -2.37 14.77 7.27
C GLN A 318 -1.71 14.24 8.55
N VAL A 319 -1.99 14.86 9.69
CA VAL A 319 -1.59 14.34 10.99
C VAL A 319 -2.69 13.45 11.53
N LEU A 320 -2.34 12.19 11.73
CA LEU A 320 -3.27 11.10 11.96
C LEU A 320 -3.63 10.97 13.43
N GLU A 321 -2.61 11.01 14.30
CA GLU A 321 -2.81 10.76 15.71
C GLU A 321 -1.64 11.29 16.55
N PHE A 322 -1.96 11.99 17.64
CA PHE A 322 -1.11 12.11 18.82
C PHE A 322 -1.73 11.23 19.90
N LYS A 323 -1.16 10.05 20.14
CA LYS A 323 -1.65 9.14 21.18
C LYS A 323 -0.61 8.95 22.26
N GLU A 324 -1.05 9.07 23.51
CA GLU A 324 -0.27 8.62 24.65
C GLU A 324 -0.51 7.13 24.87
N VAL A 325 0.57 6.34 24.78
CA VAL A 325 0.56 4.88 24.94
C VAL A 325 1.52 4.51 26.06
N GLY A 326 0.98 4.40 27.28
CA GLY A 326 1.77 4.23 28.49
C GLY A 326 2.67 5.45 28.74
N GLU A 327 3.98 5.24 28.83
CA GLU A 327 4.97 6.32 29.00
C GLU A 327 5.51 6.88 27.67
N HIS A 328 4.77 6.77 26.56
CA HIS A 328 5.22 7.22 25.24
C HIS A 328 4.18 8.08 24.52
N SER A 329 4.60 9.10 23.78
CA SER A 329 3.77 9.72 22.73
C SER A 329 4.13 9.15 21.37
N VAL A 330 3.10 8.93 20.56
CA VAL A 330 3.21 8.52 19.16
C VAL A 330 2.57 9.60 18.30
N SER A 331 3.29 10.05 17.27
CA SER A 331 2.81 11.00 16.26
C SER A 331 2.91 10.37 14.88
N VAL A 332 1.80 10.23 14.14
CA VAL A 332 1.80 9.71 12.75
C VAL A 332 1.40 10.81 11.77
N TYR A 333 2.17 10.96 10.69
CA TYR A 333 1.91 11.88 9.58
C TYR A 333 1.84 11.11 8.26
N ALA A 334 0.91 11.50 7.38
CA ALA A 334 0.66 10.86 6.10
C ALA A 334 0.76 11.87 4.96
N ALA A 335 1.38 11.47 3.84
CA ALA A 335 1.48 12.33 2.67
C ALA A 335 1.19 11.58 1.37
N ASN A 336 0.63 12.31 0.39
CA ASN A 336 0.38 11.78 -0.94
C ASN A 336 1.60 12.04 -1.85
N LEU A 337 2.27 10.94 -2.21
CA LEU A 337 3.51 10.90 -2.98
C LEU A 337 3.39 11.42 -4.41
N THR A 338 2.19 11.44 -4.97
CA THR A 338 1.96 11.84 -6.36
C THR A 338 1.70 13.33 -6.51
N THR A 339 1.58 14.08 -5.42
CA THR A 339 1.38 15.53 -5.52
C THR A 339 2.67 16.23 -5.91
N GLU A 340 2.59 17.12 -6.90
CA GLU A 340 3.75 17.92 -7.33
C GLU A 340 4.33 18.73 -6.17
N SER A 341 3.49 19.19 -5.24
CA SER A 341 3.93 19.83 -3.99
C SER A 341 4.87 18.94 -3.18
N THR A 342 4.51 17.67 -2.94
CA THR A 342 5.35 16.75 -2.16
C THR A 342 6.66 16.46 -2.92
N ARG A 343 6.66 16.41 -4.27
CA ARG A 343 7.89 16.28 -5.06
C ARG A 343 8.82 17.48 -4.91
N LEU A 344 8.27 18.70 -5.01
CA LEU A 344 9.04 19.94 -4.87
C LEU A 344 9.59 20.12 -3.45
N HIS A 345 8.78 19.83 -2.42
CA HIS A 345 9.21 19.94 -1.02
C HIS A 345 10.38 19.00 -0.69
N ARG A 346 10.31 17.74 -1.17
CA ARG A 346 11.42 16.78 -1.06
C ARG A 346 12.70 17.32 -1.67
N GLN A 347 12.61 17.79 -2.91
CA GLN A 347 13.78 18.32 -3.63
C GLN A 347 14.38 19.50 -2.87
N TRP A 348 13.54 20.43 -2.42
CA TRP A 348 13.98 21.58 -1.65
C TRP A 348 14.71 21.16 -0.37
N LEU A 349 14.19 20.20 0.38
CA LEU A 349 14.86 19.75 1.61
C LEU A 349 16.23 19.13 1.32
N MET A 350 16.32 18.23 0.33
CA MET A 350 17.61 17.61 -0.01
C MET A 350 18.68 18.67 -0.32
N GLU A 351 18.29 19.78 -0.95
CA GLU A 351 19.17 20.90 -1.26
C GLU A 351 19.52 21.78 -0.04
N HIS A 352 18.63 21.88 0.96
CA HIS A 352 18.74 22.88 2.04
C HIS A 352 18.97 22.31 3.45
N GLN A 353 18.90 20.99 3.65
CA GLN A 353 18.94 20.34 4.97
C GLN A 353 20.20 20.69 5.79
N GLU A 354 21.39 20.61 5.20
CA GLU A 354 22.63 20.92 5.91
C GLU A 354 22.76 22.41 6.26
N MET A 355 22.23 23.29 5.41
CA MET A 355 22.17 24.72 5.69
C MET A 355 21.23 24.99 6.86
N LEU A 356 20.04 24.37 6.86
CA LEU A 356 19.05 24.47 7.93
C LEU A 356 19.61 23.99 9.27
N LYS A 357 20.25 22.82 9.28
CA LYS A 357 20.90 22.25 10.47
C LYS A 357 21.95 23.19 11.06
N LYS A 358 22.80 23.80 10.22
CA LYS A 358 23.81 24.76 10.65
C LYS A 358 23.19 26.06 11.18
N ALA A 359 22.16 26.56 10.49
CA ALA A 359 21.43 27.77 10.87
C ALA A 359 20.72 27.63 12.22
N LEU A 360 20.19 26.44 12.54
CA LEU A 360 19.59 26.17 13.85
C LEU A 360 20.63 25.93 14.94
N ALA A 361 21.70 25.17 14.68
CA ALA A 361 22.64 24.79 15.73
C ALA A 361 23.44 25.99 16.28
N MET A 362 23.95 26.87 15.42
CA MET A 362 24.87 27.95 15.83
C MET A 362 24.26 29.01 16.76
N PRO A 363 23.09 29.61 16.45
CA PRO A 363 22.46 30.58 17.34
C PRO A 363 22.03 29.96 18.67
N ARG A 364 21.59 28.69 18.67
CA ARG A 364 21.08 28.01 19.87
C ARG A 364 22.17 27.71 20.88
N MET A 365 23.38 27.35 20.43
CA MET A 365 24.55 27.25 21.31
C MET A 365 24.85 28.57 22.05
N THR A 366 24.55 29.70 21.42
CA THR A 366 24.78 31.03 22.02
C THR A 366 23.66 31.45 22.96
N LYS A 367 22.39 31.22 22.57
CA LYS A 367 21.19 31.65 23.31
C LYS A 367 20.91 30.78 24.55
N TYR A 368 21.09 29.45 24.47
CA TYR A 368 20.72 28.51 25.55
C TYR A 368 21.95 27.91 26.25
N ARG A 369 22.74 28.73 26.94
CA ARG A 369 23.97 28.26 27.58
C ARG A 369 23.75 27.41 28.84
N GLU A 370 22.56 27.48 29.43
CA GLU A 370 22.24 26.92 30.74
C GLU A 370 21.10 25.89 30.72
N MET A 371 20.50 25.65 29.54
CA MET A 371 19.42 24.68 29.36
C MET A 371 19.38 24.15 27.93
N CYS A 372 18.56 23.14 27.69
CA CYS A 372 18.20 22.75 26.33
C CYS A 372 17.33 23.81 25.66
N PRO A 373 17.50 24.05 24.35
CA PRO A 373 16.61 24.95 23.63
C PRO A 373 15.19 24.37 23.64
N PRO A 374 14.14 25.17 23.91
CA PRO A 374 12.76 24.70 23.87
C PRO A 374 12.38 24.20 22.48
N ALA A 375 11.69 23.07 22.40
CA ALA A 375 11.23 22.45 21.16
C ALA A 375 10.27 23.39 20.41
N ALA A 376 9.32 24.00 21.13
CA ALA A 376 8.33 24.92 20.57
C ALA A 376 8.98 26.11 19.85
N GLU A 377 10.01 26.72 20.45
CA GLU A 377 10.69 27.86 19.83
C GLU A 377 11.40 27.50 18.51
N ILE A 378 11.87 26.26 18.38
CA ILE A 378 12.52 25.80 17.14
C ILE A 378 11.45 25.49 16.09
N ALA A 379 10.39 24.78 16.48
CA ALA A 379 9.30 24.42 15.57
C ALA A 379 8.62 25.68 14.99
N GLU A 380 8.38 26.70 15.82
CA GLU A 380 7.82 27.97 15.36
C GLU A 380 8.79 28.79 14.50
N GLU A 381 10.10 28.76 14.78
CA GLU A 381 11.10 29.43 13.93
C GLU A 381 11.12 28.81 12.53
N LEU A 382 11.12 27.48 12.46
CA LEU A 382 11.07 26.74 11.21
C LEU A 382 9.80 27.05 10.42
N ASN A 383 8.63 26.95 11.06
CA ASN A 383 7.37 27.24 10.40
C ASN A 383 7.25 28.70 9.93
N ARG A 384 7.76 29.67 10.70
CA ARG A 384 7.73 31.09 10.32
C ARG A 384 8.66 31.42 9.16
N ASN A 385 9.86 30.86 9.15
CA ASN A 385 10.88 31.19 8.14
C ASN A 385 10.75 30.33 6.87
N TYR A 386 10.07 29.19 6.94
CA TYR A 386 9.93 28.23 5.85
C TYR A 386 8.47 27.78 5.71
N THR A 387 7.66 28.63 5.08
CA THR A 387 6.21 28.40 4.86
C THR A 387 5.91 27.19 3.97
N MET A 388 6.93 26.62 3.32
CA MET A 388 6.85 25.43 2.50
C MET A 388 7.01 24.12 3.28
N MET A 389 7.05 24.16 4.62
CA MET A 389 7.12 22.98 5.47
C MET A 389 5.72 22.67 6.05
N PRO A 390 4.97 21.71 5.48
CA PRO A 390 3.65 21.31 5.97
C PRO A 390 3.61 20.88 7.42
N TYR A 391 4.67 20.18 7.86
CA TYR A 391 4.75 19.58 9.18
C TYR A 391 6.15 19.73 9.72
N VAL A 392 6.26 20.21 10.96
CA VAL A 392 7.52 20.31 11.71
C VAL A 392 7.31 19.74 13.09
N HIS A 393 8.09 18.72 13.45
CA HIS A 393 8.09 18.11 14.76
C HIS A 393 9.49 18.17 15.37
N VAL A 394 9.59 18.78 16.55
CA VAL A 394 10.85 18.97 17.25
C VAL A 394 10.78 18.28 18.61
N VAL A 395 11.83 17.55 18.94
CA VAL A 395 11.99 16.89 20.24
C VAL A 395 13.36 17.22 20.79
N THR A 396 13.43 17.67 22.03
CA THR A 396 14.69 17.83 22.75
C THR A 396 14.79 16.83 23.89
N THR A 397 15.86 16.04 23.87
CA THR A 397 16.01 14.88 24.75
C THR A 397 17.42 14.79 25.33
N PRO A 398 17.62 14.10 26.47
CA PRO A 398 18.96 13.82 26.98
C PRO A 398 19.76 12.85 26.09
N LYS A 399 19.09 11.89 25.45
CA LYS A 399 19.73 10.83 24.66
C LYS A 399 19.01 10.61 23.34
N THR A 400 19.77 10.25 22.31
CA THR A 400 19.22 9.88 21.00
C THR A 400 18.24 8.70 21.08
N SER A 401 18.41 7.80 22.06
CA SER A 401 17.52 6.65 22.27
C SER A 401 16.13 7.00 22.82
N ASP A 402 15.93 8.24 23.26
CA ASP A 402 14.64 8.69 23.83
C ASP A 402 13.62 9.06 22.74
N PHE A 403 14.05 9.07 21.47
CA PHE A 403 13.25 9.34 20.30
C PHE A 403 13.49 8.29 19.22
N PHE A 404 12.43 7.75 18.65
CA PHE A 404 12.48 6.90 17.48
C PHE A 404 11.69 7.55 16.34
N HIS A 405 12.34 7.72 15.20
CA HIS A 405 11.70 8.18 13.98
C HIS A 405 11.76 7.09 12.92
N TYR A 406 10.63 6.85 12.29
CA TYR A 406 10.53 6.04 11.10
C TYR A 406 9.75 6.85 10.07
N GLY A 407 10.34 7.07 8.92
CA GLY A 407 9.69 7.79 7.84
C GLY A 407 10.47 7.53 6.57
N ASP A 408 9.74 7.37 5.48
CA ASP A 408 10.35 7.30 4.17
C ASP A 408 10.90 8.68 3.80
N GLU A 409 12.14 8.74 3.30
CA GLU A 409 12.74 9.99 2.80
C GLU A 409 11.90 10.63 1.68
N ARG A 410 10.99 9.86 1.07
CA ARG A 410 10.01 10.32 0.08
C ARG A 410 8.91 11.22 0.67
N ILE A 411 8.69 11.24 1.97
CA ILE A 411 7.65 12.09 2.61
C ILE A 411 8.16 12.90 3.80
N CYS A 412 9.43 12.73 4.17
CA CYS A 412 9.98 13.43 5.31
C CYS A 412 11.48 13.70 5.23
N GLY A 413 11.93 14.61 6.08
CA GLY A 413 13.32 14.82 6.44
C GLY A 413 13.52 14.66 7.92
N TYR A 414 14.65 14.07 8.29
CA TYR A 414 15.04 13.97 9.68
C TYR A 414 16.50 14.30 9.87
N PHE A 415 16.79 15.18 10.83
CA PHE A 415 18.15 15.46 11.26
C PHE A 415 18.23 15.73 12.76
N THR A 416 19.42 15.55 13.29
CA THR A 416 19.73 15.80 14.70
C THR A 416 20.97 16.67 14.86
N PHE A 417 21.02 17.40 15.97
CA PHE A 417 22.24 18.06 16.41
C PHE A 417 22.36 18.04 17.93
N ASN A 418 23.61 18.04 18.41
CA ASN A 418 23.91 18.05 19.83
C ASN A 418 24.03 19.49 20.33
N HIS A 419 23.41 19.76 21.46
CA HIS A 419 23.54 21.03 22.18
C HIS A 419 24.23 20.79 23.51
N SER A 420 25.28 21.57 23.80
CA SER A 420 26.00 21.50 25.07
C SER A 420 25.67 22.72 25.92
N TYR A 421 25.31 22.50 27.18
CA TYR A 421 24.95 23.54 28.14
C TYR A 421 25.53 23.23 29.51
N LYS A 422 25.46 24.18 30.44
CA LYS A 422 25.88 24.01 31.83
C LYS A 422 24.65 23.90 32.72
N ASP A 423 24.44 22.73 33.30
CA ASP A 423 23.37 22.48 34.27
C ASP A 423 23.88 22.80 35.69
N TYR A 424 22.96 23.16 36.59
CA TYR A 424 23.28 23.53 37.97
C TYR A 424 22.78 22.44 38.92
N ILE A 425 23.71 21.68 39.49
CA ILE A 425 23.37 20.67 40.50
C ILE A 425 23.61 21.25 41.89
N LEU A 426 22.56 21.22 42.73
CA LEU A 426 22.65 21.50 44.15
C LEU A 426 23.33 20.32 44.85
N ASN A 427 24.58 20.49 45.26
CA ASN A 427 25.32 19.49 46.03
C ASN A 427 24.84 19.47 47.48
N ALA A 428 23.84 18.64 47.80
CA ALA A 428 23.51 18.32 49.18
C ALA A 428 24.46 17.22 49.70
N LYS A 429 25.56 17.59 50.37
CA LYS A 429 26.35 16.62 51.14
C LYS A 429 25.62 16.33 52.46
N ARG A 430 25.04 15.14 52.58
CA ARG A 430 24.50 14.61 53.84
C ARG A 430 25.65 13.97 54.63
N THR A 431 26.30 14.72 55.51
CA THR A 431 27.19 14.15 56.53
C THR A 431 26.38 13.81 57.77
N MET A 432 26.47 12.54 58.19
CA MET A 432 25.68 11.92 59.24
C MET A 432 26.26 12.24 60.63
N THR A 433 26.40 13.51 60.97
CA THR A 433 26.58 14.04 62.33
C THR A 433 26.64 15.56 62.23
N ASP A 434 25.69 16.21 62.90
CA ASP A 434 25.68 17.62 63.30
C ASP A 434 25.66 18.72 62.22
N HIS A 435 24.55 19.48 62.25
CA HIS A 435 24.32 20.78 61.62
C HIS A 435 24.41 20.79 60.08
N ILE A 436 23.24 20.92 59.43
CA ILE A 436 23.12 21.22 58.00
C ILE A 436 23.76 22.59 57.74
N ARG A 437 25.06 22.62 57.44
CA ARG A 437 25.68 23.76 56.76
C ARG A 437 25.41 23.60 55.27
N PHE A 438 24.44 24.36 54.75
CA PHE A 438 24.35 24.65 53.33
C PHE A 438 25.62 25.42 52.91
N ARG A 439 26.69 24.70 52.54
CA ARG A 439 27.71 25.31 51.67
C ARG A 439 27.07 25.37 50.30
N ASN A 440 26.62 26.57 49.90
CA ASN A 440 26.05 26.89 48.58
C ASN A 440 27.08 26.69 47.46
N GLY A 441 27.55 25.47 47.26
CA GLY A 441 28.41 25.07 46.17
C GLY A 441 27.55 24.69 44.98
N ILE A 442 27.00 25.68 44.27
CA ILE A 442 26.41 25.47 42.96
C ILE A 442 27.54 25.01 42.03
N THR A 443 27.51 23.75 41.60
CA THR A 443 28.52 23.23 40.68
C THR A 443 27.91 23.17 39.28
N ARG A 444 28.57 23.84 38.33
CA ARG A 444 28.21 23.80 36.92
C ARG A 444 28.69 22.48 36.32
N VAL A 445 27.75 21.64 35.88
CA VAL A 445 28.06 20.37 35.24
C VAL A 445 27.83 20.48 33.74
N PRO A 446 28.86 20.20 32.89
CA PRO A 446 28.67 20.12 31.46
C PRO A 446 27.63 19.05 31.14
N THR A 447 26.54 19.47 30.50
CA THR A 447 25.42 18.61 30.14
C THR A 447 25.18 18.73 28.64
N LYS A 448 24.61 17.69 28.05
CA LYS A 448 24.24 17.66 26.64
C LYS A 448 22.80 17.26 26.48
N CYS A 449 22.17 17.77 25.43
CA CYS A 449 20.95 17.22 24.88
C CYS A 449 21.05 17.11 23.37
N VAL A 450 20.17 16.29 22.84
CA VAL A 450 19.98 16.04 21.42
C VAL A 450 18.70 16.77 21.00
N VAL A 451 18.81 17.55 19.93
CA VAL A 451 17.64 18.14 19.27
C VAL A 451 17.35 17.29 18.04
N HIS A 452 16.15 16.75 17.98
CA HIS A 452 15.59 16.00 16.89
C HIS A 452 14.62 16.89 16.11
N VAL A 453 14.81 16.99 14.80
CA VAL A 453 13.91 17.75 13.92
C VAL A 453 13.43 16.81 12.82
N VAL A 454 12.11 16.63 12.75
CA VAL A 454 11.40 15.91 11.70
C VAL A 454 10.58 16.91 10.90
N ILE A 455 10.67 16.85 9.58
CA ILE A 455 9.92 17.68 8.64
C ILE A 455 9.10 16.74 7.75
N GLY A 456 7.80 17.00 7.61
CA GLY A 456 6.90 16.25 6.71
C GLY A 456 6.45 17.10 5.52
N PHE A 457 6.20 16.46 4.38
CA PHE A 457 5.96 17.12 3.08
C PHE A 457 4.63 16.83 2.41
#